data_AF-A0A956MWH5-F1
#
_entry.id   AF-A0A956MWH5-F1
#
_cell.length_a   1.000
_cell.length_b   1.000
_cell.length_c   1.000
_cell.angle_alpha   90.00
_cell.angle_beta   90.00
_cell.angle_gamma   90.00
#
_symmetry.space_group_name_H-M   'P 1'
#
loop_
_entity.id
_entity.type
_entity.pdbx_description
1 polymer ?
#
loop_
_entity_poly.entity_id
_entity_poly.type
_entity_poly.pdbx_seq_one_letter_code
_entity_poly.pdbx_strand_id
1 'polypeptide(L)'
;ITDFGARVYDSEFPMFLSPDPLEKSFSYQSTYITSKNNPIENVDIDGKYSVTAHYNITYNSLMRIGFSSKQSAKIAHYSSVYADHPTLNALTANNILSLSYHQYVKGIDYTPTSESQAESNSKWHAMMSNEEADKGMSHSEAMNRGFEFGWDNILDQSEGLDVGKLGQGLHALQDAYAHKGASTKEHLTAKPTSFYSVTSMYYMINDLYGETNEANHITMSAGIILQAMNGNSSVYTKNGVLLNLEGMTKMQLEKTENILQNAGFEINELNGSKGKFFLMSKIKSKDE
;
A
#
# COMPACT_ATOMS: atom_id res chain seq x y z
N ILE A 1 6.25 -30.34 6.89
CA ILE A 1 7.47 -29.68 6.38
C ILE A 1 7.11 -28.76 5.22
N THR A 2 7.46 -27.48 5.29
CA THR A 2 7.14 -26.44 4.31
C THR A 2 8.38 -25.62 4.01
N ASP A 3 8.70 -25.38 2.74
CA ASP A 3 9.87 -24.60 2.32
C ASP A 3 9.52 -23.11 2.21
N PHE A 4 10.25 -22.24 2.94
CA PHE A 4 10.12 -20.78 2.94
C PHE A 4 11.29 -20.10 2.20
N GLY A 5 12.03 -20.85 1.38
CA GLY A 5 13.15 -20.40 0.57
C GLY A 5 14.44 -20.27 1.37
N ALA A 6 14.50 -19.32 2.31
CA ALA A 6 15.69 -19.12 3.15
C ALA A 6 15.84 -20.20 4.22
N ARG A 7 14.73 -20.84 4.62
CA ARG A 7 14.68 -21.87 5.66
C ARG A 7 13.52 -22.84 5.39
N VAL A 8 13.64 -24.04 5.94
CA VAL A 8 12.57 -25.05 5.93
C VAL A 8 11.86 -25.05 7.27
N TYR A 9 10.54 -24.99 7.28
CA TYR A 9 9.68 -24.99 8.46
C TYR A 9 9.10 -26.38 8.72
N ASP A 10 9.09 -26.82 9.98
CA ASP A 10 8.37 -28.01 10.40
C ASP A 10 7.02 -27.63 11.02
N SER A 11 5.95 -28.26 10.56
CA SER A 11 4.58 -28.02 11.04
C SER A 11 4.22 -28.90 12.23
N GLU A 12 4.90 -30.04 12.41
CA GLU A 12 4.75 -30.95 13.54
C GLU A 12 5.50 -30.42 14.76
N PHE A 13 6.66 -29.81 14.53
CA PHE A 13 7.41 -29.01 15.50
C PHE A 13 7.51 -27.58 14.99
N PRO A 14 6.67 -26.62 15.46
CA PRO A 14 6.44 -25.32 14.81
C PRO A 14 7.63 -24.35 14.91
N MET A 15 8.74 -24.73 14.27
CA MET A 15 10.03 -24.05 14.24
C MET A 15 10.70 -24.24 12.88
N PHE A 16 11.63 -23.35 12.57
CA PHE A 16 12.52 -23.57 11.43
C PHE A 16 13.52 -24.69 11.75
N LEU A 17 13.84 -25.50 10.74
CA LEU A 17 14.81 -26.60 10.82
C LEU A 17 16.26 -26.13 10.64
N SER A 18 16.48 -24.84 10.42
CA SER A 18 17.78 -24.20 10.33
C SER A 18 17.80 -22.83 11.03
N PRO A 19 18.96 -22.39 11.55
CA PRO A 19 19.12 -21.05 12.12
C PRO A 19 18.79 -19.92 11.13
N ASP A 20 18.30 -18.80 11.64
CA ASP A 20 18.08 -17.57 10.87
C ASP A 20 19.39 -17.07 10.22
N PRO A 21 19.47 -16.89 8.89
CA PRO A 21 20.64 -16.32 8.23
C PRO A 21 21.06 -14.93 8.75
N LEU A 22 20.14 -14.22 9.40
CA LEU A 22 20.35 -12.91 10.01
C LEU A 22 20.45 -12.96 11.54
N GLU A 23 20.70 -14.13 12.14
CA GLU A 23 20.78 -14.32 13.60
C GLU A 23 21.65 -13.31 14.34
N LYS A 24 22.75 -12.85 13.72
CA LYS A 24 23.65 -11.84 14.31
C LYS A 24 23.00 -10.46 14.48
N SER A 25 22.06 -10.13 13.59
CA SER A 25 21.31 -8.87 13.62
C SER A 25 20.16 -8.91 14.62
N PHE A 26 19.72 -10.11 15.02
CA PHE A 26 18.59 -10.35 15.91
C PHE A 26 19.01 -11.22 17.11
N SER A 27 20.17 -10.92 17.70
CA SER A 27 20.78 -11.72 18.78
C SER A 27 19.93 -11.83 20.06
N TYR A 28 18.90 -10.99 20.19
CA TYR A 28 17.92 -11.01 21.27
C TYR A 28 16.73 -11.96 21.02
N GLN A 29 16.69 -12.65 19.88
CA GLN A 29 15.66 -13.63 19.53
C GLN A 29 16.27 -15.02 19.32
N SER A 30 15.48 -16.07 19.53
CA SER A 30 15.93 -17.43 19.21
C SER A 30 16.11 -17.57 17.70
N THR A 31 17.20 -18.22 17.27
CA THR A 31 17.56 -18.37 15.85
C THR A 31 16.62 -19.34 15.11
N TYR A 32 15.81 -20.09 15.85
CA TYR A 32 14.80 -21.02 15.32
C TYR A 32 13.37 -20.49 15.49
N ILE A 33 13.20 -19.26 15.99
CA ILE A 33 11.89 -18.69 16.28
C ILE A 33 11.09 -18.49 14.99
N THR A 34 9.85 -18.92 15.00
CA THR A 34 8.86 -18.65 13.95
C THR A 34 7.90 -17.61 14.46
N SER A 35 7.64 -16.55 13.68
CA SER A 35 6.59 -15.58 14.00
C SER A 35 6.68 -15.05 15.45
N LYS A 36 7.91 -14.85 15.97
CA LYS A 36 8.19 -14.43 17.37
C LYS A 36 7.48 -15.27 18.46
N ASN A 37 7.30 -16.58 18.26
CA ASN A 37 6.50 -17.46 19.12
C ASN A 37 5.01 -17.09 19.21
N ASN A 38 4.52 -16.27 18.29
CA ASN A 38 3.11 -16.01 18.13
C ASN A 38 2.71 -16.16 16.65
N PRO A 39 2.57 -17.42 16.17
CA PRO A 39 2.16 -17.70 14.79
C PRO A 39 0.69 -17.40 14.52
N ILE A 40 -0.04 -16.86 15.49
CA ILE A 40 -1.42 -16.34 15.32
C ILE A 40 -1.38 -14.81 15.19
N GLU A 41 -0.55 -14.10 15.97
CA GLU A 41 -0.40 -12.63 15.86
C GLU A 41 0.59 -12.17 14.78
N ASN A 42 1.59 -12.99 14.44
CA ASN A 42 2.58 -12.66 13.42
C ASN A 42 2.40 -13.52 12.15
N VAL A 43 1.15 -13.92 11.89
CA VAL A 43 0.66 -14.44 10.61
C VAL A 43 -0.55 -13.61 10.21
N ASP A 44 -0.37 -12.84 9.15
CA ASP A 44 -1.28 -11.88 8.54
C ASP A 44 -2.41 -12.58 7.78
N ILE A 45 -3.65 -12.39 8.23
CA ILE A 45 -4.83 -12.95 7.55
C ILE A 45 -5.72 -11.84 6.95
N ASP A 46 -5.76 -10.61 7.51
CA ASP A 46 -6.79 -9.61 7.16
C ASP A 46 -6.28 -8.23 6.68
N GLY A 47 -4.96 -8.00 6.58
CA GLY A 47 -4.33 -6.91 5.79
C GLY A 47 -4.61 -5.44 6.12
N LYS A 48 -5.62 -5.04 6.89
CA LYS A 48 -6.04 -3.65 7.11
C LYS A 48 -4.90 -2.65 7.46
N TYR A 49 -5.03 -1.37 7.10
CA TYR A 49 -4.05 -0.31 7.41
C TYR A 49 -4.65 0.87 8.19
N SER A 50 -3.80 1.51 8.99
CA SER A 50 -4.07 2.70 9.80
C SER A 50 -3.51 3.96 9.15
N VAL A 51 -3.92 5.12 9.65
CA VAL A 51 -3.36 6.43 9.28
C VAL A 51 -1.83 6.43 9.34
N THR A 52 -1.23 5.85 10.39
CA THR A 52 0.23 5.78 10.51
C THR A 52 0.85 4.84 9.48
N ALA A 53 0.20 3.70 9.18
CA ALA A 53 0.69 2.77 8.16
C ALA A 53 0.73 3.44 6.78
N HIS A 54 -0.37 4.08 6.35
CA HIS A 54 -0.41 4.84 5.09
C HIS A 54 0.68 5.89 5.00
N TYR A 55 0.85 6.66 6.08
CA TYR A 55 1.88 7.70 6.14
C TYR A 55 3.27 7.07 5.96
N ASN A 56 3.59 6.02 6.71
CA ASN A 56 4.91 5.39 6.69
C ASN A 56 5.21 4.70 5.36
N ILE A 57 4.26 3.96 4.80
CA ILE A 57 4.38 3.32 3.48
C ILE A 57 4.73 4.40 2.45
N THR A 58 3.94 5.48 2.43
CA THR A 58 4.11 6.57 1.47
C THR A 58 5.43 7.30 1.66
N TYR A 59 5.71 7.76 2.88
CA TYR A 59 6.93 8.50 3.20
C TYR A 59 8.18 7.69 2.86
N ASN A 60 8.25 6.44 3.33
CA ASN A 60 9.43 5.60 3.15
C ASN A 60 9.61 5.18 1.69
N SER A 61 8.53 4.81 1.00
CA SER A 61 8.57 4.47 -0.42
C SER A 61 9.10 5.65 -1.23
N LEU A 62 8.51 6.83 -1.06
CA LEU A 62 8.91 8.05 -1.79
C LEU A 62 10.35 8.49 -1.49
N MET A 63 10.77 8.42 -0.22
CA MET A 63 12.16 8.70 0.18
C MET A 63 13.15 7.74 -0.47
N ARG A 64 12.85 6.43 -0.50
CA ARG A 64 13.69 5.43 -1.17
C ARG A 64 13.81 5.71 -2.66
N ILE A 65 12.76 6.29 -3.24
CA ILE A 65 12.74 6.64 -4.65
C ILE A 65 13.19 8.06 -4.97
N GLY A 66 13.88 8.74 -4.03
CA GLY A 66 14.59 10.00 -4.28
C GLY A 66 13.77 11.28 -4.13
N PHE A 67 12.52 11.21 -3.65
CA PHE A 67 11.78 12.40 -3.26
C PHE A 67 12.43 13.05 -2.03
N SER A 68 12.36 14.38 -1.94
CA SER A 68 12.81 15.07 -0.73
C SER A 68 11.91 14.76 0.46
N SER A 69 12.46 14.79 1.68
CA SER A 69 11.67 14.59 2.91
C SER A 69 10.44 15.50 2.99
N LYS A 70 10.55 16.76 2.53
CA LYS A 70 9.42 17.69 2.49
C LYS A 70 8.33 17.25 1.51
N GLN A 71 8.69 16.77 0.32
CA GLN A 71 7.73 16.26 -0.66
C GLN A 71 7.09 14.96 -0.15
N SER A 72 7.90 14.02 0.33
CA SER A 72 7.44 12.74 0.86
C SER A 72 6.49 12.93 2.03
N ALA A 73 6.81 13.80 3.01
CA ALA A 73 5.94 14.09 4.14
C ALA A 73 4.62 14.75 3.72
N LYS A 74 4.67 15.66 2.74
CA LYS A 74 3.46 16.28 2.19
C LYS A 74 2.55 15.21 1.57
N ILE A 75 3.07 14.40 0.64
CA ILE A 75 2.27 13.38 -0.05
C ILE A 75 1.76 12.32 0.94
N ALA A 76 2.60 11.92 1.91
CA ALA A 76 2.23 10.98 2.97
C ALA A 76 1.10 11.50 3.86
N HIS A 77 1.06 12.81 4.17
CA HIS A 77 -0.09 13.41 4.85
C HIS A 77 -1.36 13.28 4.00
N TYR A 78 -1.25 13.53 2.70
CA TYR A 78 -2.38 13.46 1.78
C TYR A 78 -2.89 12.03 1.54
N SER A 79 -2.03 11.00 1.64
CA SER A 79 -2.42 9.59 1.53
C SER A 79 -2.87 8.95 2.86
N SER A 80 -2.77 9.68 3.97
CA SER A 80 -3.18 9.20 5.29
C SER A 80 -4.30 10.08 5.84
N VAL A 81 -3.99 11.01 6.74
CA VAL A 81 -4.95 11.86 7.47
C VAL A 81 -5.92 12.57 6.52
N TYR A 82 -5.46 13.05 5.37
CA TYR A 82 -6.35 13.68 4.39
C TYR A 82 -7.29 12.68 3.74
N ALA A 83 -6.77 11.57 3.21
CA ALA A 83 -7.57 10.57 2.52
C ALA A 83 -8.56 9.90 3.47
N ASP A 84 -8.09 9.39 4.61
CA ASP A 84 -8.91 8.71 5.63
C ASP A 84 -9.95 9.63 6.28
N HIS A 85 -9.61 10.92 6.42
CA HIS A 85 -10.40 11.89 7.17
C HIS A 85 -10.86 11.36 8.55
N PRO A 86 -9.92 10.94 9.42
CA PRO A 86 -10.28 10.29 10.68
C PRO A 86 -10.90 11.30 11.66
N THR A 87 -11.90 10.88 12.43
CA THR A 87 -12.36 11.69 13.57
C THR A 87 -11.20 11.99 14.52
N LEU A 88 -11.25 13.12 15.25
CA LEU A 88 -10.19 13.49 16.19
C LEU A 88 -9.91 12.40 17.25
N ASN A 89 -10.94 11.68 17.69
CA ASN A 89 -10.80 10.58 18.63
C ASN A 89 -10.07 9.39 18.02
N ALA A 90 -10.43 9.00 16.80
CA ALA A 90 -9.74 7.92 16.07
C ALA A 90 -8.28 8.26 15.80
N LEU A 91 -8.00 9.51 15.39
CA LEU A 91 -6.63 9.99 15.16
C LEU A 91 -5.79 10.01 16.44
N THR A 92 -6.39 10.42 17.56
CA THR A 92 -5.73 10.42 18.88
C THR A 92 -5.37 9.00 19.31
N ALA A 93 -6.31 8.06 19.17
CA ALA A 93 -6.05 6.65 19.47
C ALA A 93 -4.91 6.09 18.60
N ASN A 94 -4.99 6.31 17.28
CA ASN A 94 -3.95 5.93 16.33
C ASN A 94 -2.56 6.44 16.77
N ASN A 95 -2.44 7.72 17.13
CA ASN A 95 -1.18 8.32 17.57
C ASN A 95 -0.62 7.66 18.83
N ILE A 96 -1.46 7.40 19.83
CA ILE A 96 -1.04 6.76 21.10
C ILE A 96 -0.47 5.36 20.83
N LEU A 97 -1.15 4.58 19.99
CA LEU A 97 -0.80 3.17 19.78
C LEU A 97 0.37 2.99 18.84
N SER A 98 0.46 3.85 17.83
CA SER A 98 1.56 3.88 16.88
C SER A 98 2.79 4.63 17.39
N LEU A 99 2.72 5.21 18.60
CA LEU A 99 3.74 6.10 19.15
C LEU A 99 4.14 7.22 18.16
N SER A 100 3.16 7.72 17.41
CA SER A 100 3.34 8.70 16.34
C SER A 100 2.56 9.97 16.62
N TYR A 101 2.77 11.01 15.81
CA TYR A 101 2.10 12.30 15.98
C TYR A 101 1.59 12.83 14.63
N HIS A 102 0.39 12.40 14.25
CA HIS A 102 -0.35 12.89 13.09
C HIS A 102 -1.48 13.83 13.52
N GLN A 103 -1.69 14.90 12.74
CA GLN A 103 -2.70 15.92 13.04
C GLN A 103 -3.25 16.52 11.74
N TYR A 104 -4.44 17.09 11.81
CA TYR A 104 -4.92 17.98 10.76
C TYR A 104 -3.99 19.21 10.66
N VAL A 105 -3.58 19.53 9.44
CA VAL A 105 -2.61 20.60 9.14
C VAL A 105 -3.37 21.86 8.73
N LYS A 106 -3.08 22.96 9.41
CA LYS A 106 -3.67 24.27 9.09
C LYS A 106 -3.35 24.66 7.65
N GLY A 107 -4.37 25.07 6.90
CA GLY A 107 -4.24 25.54 5.52
C GLY A 107 -4.46 24.46 4.46
N ILE A 108 -4.69 23.21 4.86
CA ILE A 108 -5.23 22.17 3.98
C ILE A 108 -6.77 22.20 4.08
N ASP A 109 -7.45 22.19 2.94
CA ASP A 109 -8.91 22.01 2.87
C ASP A 109 -9.25 20.52 2.87
N TYR A 110 -9.89 20.04 3.93
CA TYR A 110 -10.27 18.62 4.09
C TYR A 110 -11.71 18.35 3.67
N THR A 111 -12.45 19.36 3.21
CA THR A 111 -13.84 19.21 2.75
C THR A 111 -13.99 18.14 1.65
N PRO A 112 -13.05 17.99 0.69
CA PRO A 112 -13.19 16.96 -0.36
C PRO A 112 -13.23 15.51 0.17
N THR A 113 -12.71 15.25 1.37
CA THR A 113 -12.65 13.92 1.97
C THR A 113 -13.51 13.78 3.22
N SER A 114 -14.38 14.75 3.54
CA SER A 114 -15.20 14.71 4.77
C SER A 114 -16.09 13.47 4.87
N GLU A 115 -16.49 12.94 3.71
CA GLU A 115 -17.31 11.73 3.60
C GLU A 115 -16.48 10.49 3.27
N SER A 116 -15.17 10.46 3.53
CA SER A 116 -14.34 9.29 3.15
C SER A 116 -14.83 7.99 3.78
N GLN A 117 -15.33 8.08 5.01
CA GLN A 117 -15.84 6.94 5.75
C GLN A 117 -17.30 6.57 5.37
N ALA A 118 -17.92 7.31 4.44
CA ALA A 118 -19.25 6.99 3.97
C ALA A 118 -19.20 5.76 3.06
N GLU A 119 -20.18 4.86 3.22
CA GLU A 119 -20.27 3.62 2.45
C GLU A 119 -20.39 3.84 0.92
N SER A 120 -20.97 4.97 0.50
CA SER A 120 -20.99 5.37 -0.91
C SER A 120 -19.60 5.61 -1.50
N ASN A 121 -18.60 5.81 -0.66
CA ASN A 121 -17.21 6.09 -1.01
C ASN A 121 -16.29 4.89 -0.75
N SER A 122 -16.80 3.67 -0.52
CA SER A 122 -15.98 2.49 -0.24
C SER A 122 -14.89 2.21 -1.29
N LYS A 123 -15.07 2.65 -2.54
CA LYS A 123 -14.03 2.55 -3.58
C LYS A 123 -12.75 3.33 -3.25
N TRP A 124 -12.82 4.41 -2.45
CA TRP A 124 -11.65 5.17 -2.00
C TRP A 124 -10.75 4.34 -1.10
N HIS A 125 -11.33 3.33 -0.45
CA HIS A 125 -10.66 2.36 0.42
C HIS A 125 -10.54 0.98 -0.26
N ALA A 126 -10.68 0.90 -1.59
CA ALA A 126 -10.67 -0.38 -2.33
C ALA A 126 -11.58 -1.48 -1.73
N MET A 127 -12.68 -1.06 -1.12
CA MET A 127 -13.67 -1.89 -0.45
C MET A 127 -14.97 -1.91 -1.25
N MET A 128 -15.88 -2.80 -0.86
CA MET A 128 -17.27 -2.75 -1.30
C MET A 128 -18.19 -2.19 -0.21
N SER A 129 -19.29 -1.59 -0.63
CA SER A 129 -20.43 -1.39 0.26
C SER A 129 -21.10 -2.72 0.60
N ASN A 130 -21.86 -2.76 1.68
CA ASN A 130 -22.72 -3.88 2.04
C ASN A 130 -23.77 -4.12 0.97
N GLU A 131 -24.33 -3.06 0.39
CA GLU A 131 -25.29 -3.20 -0.70
C GLU A 131 -24.67 -3.89 -1.93
N GLU A 132 -23.43 -3.57 -2.25
CA GLU A 132 -22.68 -4.25 -3.33
C GLU A 132 -22.39 -5.70 -3.00
N ALA A 133 -22.00 -5.98 -1.76
CA ALA A 133 -21.79 -7.34 -1.26
C ALA A 133 -23.08 -8.17 -1.35
N ASP A 134 -24.21 -7.61 -0.89
CA ASP A 134 -25.53 -8.25 -0.90
C ASP A 134 -26.04 -8.50 -2.33
N LYS A 135 -25.60 -7.68 -3.30
CA LYS A 135 -25.85 -7.88 -4.73
C LYS A 135 -24.88 -8.85 -5.41
N GLY A 136 -23.92 -9.40 -4.67
CA GLY A 136 -23.00 -10.43 -5.14
C GLY A 136 -21.70 -9.92 -5.76
N MET A 137 -21.29 -8.67 -5.50
CA MET A 137 -19.95 -8.20 -5.86
C MET A 137 -18.90 -9.06 -5.14
N SER A 138 -17.91 -9.53 -5.87
CA SER A 138 -16.78 -10.28 -5.32
C SER A 138 -15.71 -9.35 -4.76
N HIS A 139 -14.93 -9.85 -3.79
CA HIS A 139 -13.76 -9.16 -3.23
C HIS A 139 -12.78 -8.70 -4.32
N SER A 140 -12.52 -9.56 -5.32
CA SER A 140 -11.63 -9.22 -6.44
C SER A 140 -12.18 -8.08 -7.31
N GLU A 141 -13.49 -8.02 -7.56
CA GLU A 141 -14.11 -6.91 -8.29
C GLU A 141 -13.96 -5.59 -7.51
N ALA A 142 -14.18 -5.61 -6.20
CA ALA A 142 -14.01 -4.43 -5.35
C ALA A 142 -12.55 -3.95 -5.30
N MET A 143 -11.60 -4.88 -5.16
CA MET A 143 -10.16 -4.57 -5.22
C MET A 143 -9.79 -3.97 -6.57
N ASN A 144 -10.21 -4.57 -7.68
CA ASN A 144 -9.90 -4.08 -9.03
C ASN A 144 -10.47 -2.67 -9.24
N ARG A 145 -11.68 -2.39 -8.74
CA ARG A 145 -12.26 -1.05 -8.74
C ARG A 145 -11.44 -0.05 -7.92
N GLY A 146 -10.94 -0.48 -6.75
CA GLY A 146 -10.04 0.31 -5.92
C GLY A 146 -8.72 0.61 -6.60
N PHE A 147 -8.11 -0.39 -7.23
CA PHE A 147 -6.90 -0.22 -8.04
C PHE A 147 -7.13 0.75 -9.21
N GLU A 148 -8.22 0.56 -9.96
CA GLU A 148 -8.59 1.44 -11.08
C GLU A 148 -8.72 2.89 -10.61
N PHE A 149 -9.46 3.13 -9.53
CA PHE A 149 -9.59 4.46 -8.93
C PHE A 149 -8.25 5.04 -8.47
N GLY A 150 -7.41 4.19 -7.85
CA GLY A 150 -6.07 4.55 -7.43
C GLY A 150 -5.21 5.01 -8.60
N TRP A 151 -5.14 4.19 -9.65
CA TRP A 151 -4.34 4.47 -10.85
C TRP A 151 -4.84 5.66 -11.66
N ASP A 152 -6.16 5.87 -11.77
CA ASP A 152 -6.71 7.08 -12.42
C ASP A 152 -6.17 8.34 -11.72
N ASN A 153 -6.24 8.38 -10.39
CA ASN A 153 -5.72 9.50 -9.62
C ASN A 153 -4.22 9.71 -9.78
N ILE A 154 -3.42 8.64 -9.95
CA ILE A 154 -1.98 8.76 -10.25
C ILE A 154 -1.76 9.28 -11.68
N LEU A 155 -2.50 8.74 -12.65
CA LEU A 155 -2.31 9.03 -14.06
C LEU A 155 -2.85 10.40 -14.47
N ASP A 156 -3.83 10.95 -13.76
CA ASP A 156 -4.35 12.30 -13.95
C ASP A 156 -3.33 13.38 -13.59
N GLN A 157 -2.29 13.04 -12.82
CA GLN A 157 -1.23 14.00 -12.46
C GLN A 157 -0.43 14.48 -13.67
N SER A 158 -0.54 13.80 -14.83
CA SER A 158 0.03 14.28 -16.10
C SER A 158 -0.59 15.59 -16.59
N GLU A 159 -1.79 15.93 -16.13
CA GLU A 159 -2.52 17.15 -16.52
C GLU A 159 -2.28 18.32 -15.56
N GLY A 160 -1.64 18.05 -14.42
CA GLY A 160 -1.36 19.03 -13.37
C GLY A 160 -1.32 18.35 -12.01
N LEU A 161 -0.42 18.81 -11.14
CA LEU A 161 -0.27 18.23 -9.80
C LEU A 161 -1.43 18.63 -8.88
N ASP A 162 -2.29 17.67 -8.59
CA ASP A 162 -3.30 17.72 -7.52
C ASP A 162 -2.87 16.76 -6.41
N VAL A 163 -2.25 17.31 -5.36
CA VAL A 163 -1.71 16.50 -4.26
C VAL A 163 -2.82 15.80 -3.46
N GLY A 164 -4.05 16.33 -3.48
CA GLY A 164 -5.21 15.71 -2.85
C GLY A 164 -5.59 14.42 -3.55
N LYS A 165 -5.79 14.48 -4.87
CA LYS A 165 -6.05 13.29 -5.69
C LYS A 165 -4.88 12.31 -5.66
N LEU A 166 -3.65 12.79 -5.79
CA LEU A 166 -2.46 11.94 -5.68
C LEU A 166 -2.43 11.15 -4.38
N GLY A 167 -2.67 11.82 -3.24
CA GLY A 167 -2.72 11.17 -1.93
C GLY A 167 -3.84 10.13 -1.85
N GLN A 168 -5.05 10.49 -2.27
CA GLN A 168 -6.20 9.58 -2.28
C GLN A 168 -6.00 8.38 -3.22
N GLY A 169 -5.31 8.57 -4.34
CA GLY A 169 -4.92 7.50 -5.25
C GLY A 169 -3.95 6.51 -4.61
N LEU A 170 -2.87 7.02 -4.00
CA LEU A 170 -1.91 6.18 -3.27
C LEU A 170 -2.56 5.42 -2.12
N HIS A 171 -3.46 6.09 -1.40
CA HIS A 171 -4.23 5.49 -0.31
C HIS A 171 -5.06 4.28 -0.81
N ALA A 172 -5.85 4.46 -1.87
CA ALA A 172 -6.66 3.38 -2.45
C ALA A 172 -5.81 2.20 -2.96
N LEU A 173 -4.64 2.47 -3.56
CA LEU A 173 -3.72 1.42 -4.00
C LEU A 173 -3.17 0.60 -2.81
N GLN A 174 -2.91 1.25 -1.68
CA GLN A 174 -2.46 0.59 -0.45
C GLN A 174 -3.60 -0.24 0.15
N ASP A 175 -4.80 0.34 0.22
CA ASP A 175 -5.98 -0.29 0.77
C ASP A 175 -6.47 -1.50 -0.02
N ALA A 176 -6.18 -1.59 -1.31
CA ALA A 176 -6.49 -2.78 -2.09
C ALA A 176 -5.78 -4.02 -1.53
N TYR A 177 -4.52 -3.89 -1.11
CA TYR A 177 -3.80 -4.95 -0.41
C TYR A 177 -4.26 -5.12 1.03
N ALA A 178 -4.69 -4.01 1.65
CA ALA A 178 -5.04 -4.01 3.05
C ALA A 178 -6.40 -4.66 3.31
N HIS A 179 -7.43 -4.16 2.65
CA HIS A 179 -8.80 -4.59 2.87
C HIS A 179 -9.21 -5.76 1.99
N LYS A 180 -8.43 -6.07 0.94
CA LYS A 180 -8.68 -7.18 0.02
C LYS A 180 -10.12 -7.21 -0.51
N GLY A 181 -10.71 -6.03 -0.73
CA GLY A 181 -12.07 -5.91 -1.25
C GLY A 181 -13.18 -6.16 -0.23
N ALA A 182 -12.89 -6.26 1.07
CA ALA A 182 -13.89 -6.49 2.11
C ALA A 182 -15.06 -5.48 2.03
N SER A 183 -16.24 -5.94 2.41
CA SER A 183 -17.40 -5.09 2.65
C SER A 183 -17.24 -4.27 3.93
N THR A 184 -17.98 -3.17 4.05
CA THR A 184 -18.02 -2.37 5.28
C THR A 184 -18.38 -3.24 6.50
N LYS A 185 -19.34 -4.16 6.34
CA LYS A 185 -19.73 -5.10 7.37
C LYS A 185 -18.61 -6.08 7.66
N GLU A 186 -17.97 -6.72 6.69
CA GLU A 186 -16.82 -7.60 6.97
C GLU A 186 -15.69 -6.86 7.68
N HIS A 187 -15.43 -5.61 7.28
CA HIS A 187 -14.42 -4.76 7.86
C HIS A 187 -14.73 -4.34 9.31
N LEU A 188 -15.99 -4.04 9.62
CA LEU A 188 -16.45 -3.60 10.95
C LEU A 188 -16.95 -4.73 11.87
N THR A 189 -17.41 -5.86 11.32
CA THR A 189 -18.13 -6.94 12.05
C THR A 189 -17.31 -8.17 12.34
N ALA A 190 -16.00 -8.00 12.42
CA ALA A 190 -15.30 -8.77 13.42
C ALA A 190 -15.72 -8.30 14.84
N LYS A 191 -16.89 -8.81 15.22
CA LYS A 191 -17.81 -8.46 16.33
C LYS A 191 -17.30 -7.44 17.36
N PRO A 192 -17.76 -6.17 17.27
CA PRO A 192 -17.70 -5.21 18.35
C PRO A 192 -19.06 -5.24 19.08
N THR A 193 -19.17 -6.04 20.13
CA THR A 193 -20.19 -5.78 21.17
C THR A 193 -19.47 -5.23 22.39
N SER A 194 -19.71 -3.93 22.64
CA SER A 194 -19.27 -3.10 23.75
C SER A 194 -17.87 -2.48 23.66
N PHE A 195 -17.84 -1.19 23.98
CA PHE A 195 -16.66 -0.39 24.30
C PHE A 195 -15.67 -1.23 25.14
N TYR A 196 -14.43 -1.40 24.65
CA TYR A 196 -13.34 -2.23 25.20
C TYR A 196 -13.46 -3.75 25.02
N SER A 197 -13.71 -4.26 23.81
CA SER A 197 -13.45 -5.68 23.49
C SER A 197 -12.03 -5.87 22.94
N VAL A 198 -11.35 -6.94 23.37
CA VAL A 198 -9.99 -7.37 22.94
C VAL A 198 -9.87 -7.47 21.41
N THR A 199 -10.98 -7.71 20.73
CA THR A 199 -11.15 -7.77 19.28
C THR A 199 -10.93 -6.41 18.59
N SER A 200 -11.44 -5.31 19.14
CA SER A 200 -11.20 -3.96 18.59
C SER A 200 -9.72 -3.54 18.69
N MET A 201 -9.02 -3.99 19.74
CA MET A 201 -7.58 -3.80 19.89
C MET A 201 -6.78 -4.67 18.92
N TYR A 202 -7.23 -5.91 18.67
CA TYR A 202 -6.64 -6.80 17.67
C TYR A 202 -6.70 -6.23 16.25
N TYR A 203 -7.86 -5.69 15.82
CA TYR A 203 -7.96 -5.04 14.50
C TYR A 203 -7.07 -3.81 14.39
N MET A 204 -7.11 -2.95 15.40
CA MET A 204 -6.26 -1.77 15.44
C MET A 204 -4.75 -2.09 15.43
N ILE A 205 -4.33 -3.21 16.02
CA ILE A 205 -2.94 -3.70 15.96
C ILE A 205 -2.61 -4.25 14.57
N ASN A 206 -3.53 -4.99 13.92
CA ASN A 206 -3.34 -5.43 12.54
C ASN A 206 -3.25 -4.24 11.57
N ASP A 207 -4.10 -3.22 11.76
CA ASP A 207 -4.08 -1.94 11.04
C ASP A 207 -2.74 -1.20 11.17
N LEU A 208 -2.02 -1.41 12.27
CA LEU A 208 -0.75 -0.77 12.57
C LEU A 208 0.47 -1.57 12.08
N TYR A 209 0.37 -2.89 11.99
CA TYR A 209 1.51 -3.79 11.82
C TYR A 209 1.32 -4.87 10.73
N GLY A 210 0.28 -4.79 9.90
CA GLY A 210 0.04 -5.69 8.77
C GLY A 210 1.19 -5.74 7.76
N GLU A 211 1.23 -6.77 6.89
CA GLU A 211 2.25 -6.86 5.85
C GLU A 211 2.10 -5.69 4.88
N THR A 212 3.21 -5.01 4.57
CA THR A 212 3.21 -3.80 3.74
C THR A 212 4.02 -3.93 2.46
N ASN A 213 4.56 -5.12 2.12
CA ASN A 213 5.53 -5.20 1.02
C ASN A 213 4.87 -4.87 -0.31
N GLU A 214 3.69 -5.42 -0.59
CA GLU A 214 2.99 -5.14 -1.84
C GLU A 214 2.49 -3.69 -1.92
N ALA A 215 1.99 -3.15 -0.79
CA ALA A 215 1.60 -1.75 -0.67
C ALA A 215 2.79 -0.78 -0.83
N ASN A 216 3.97 -1.12 -0.30
CA ASN A 216 5.22 -0.39 -0.52
C ASN A 216 5.61 -0.45 -2.01
N HIS A 217 5.59 -1.63 -2.62
CA HIS A 217 5.97 -1.82 -4.02
C HIS A 217 5.06 -1.06 -4.98
N ILE A 218 3.73 -1.10 -4.79
CA ILE A 218 2.80 -0.34 -5.63
C ILE A 218 2.95 1.16 -5.42
N THR A 219 3.19 1.61 -4.19
CA THR A 219 3.45 3.02 -3.87
C THR A 219 4.74 3.51 -4.51
N MET A 220 5.82 2.72 -4.47
CA MET A 220 7.06 3.02 -5.17
C MET A 220 6.83 3.09 -6.69
N SER A 221 6.05 2.17 -7.25
CA SER A 221 5.74 2.13 -8.68
C SER A 221 4.97 3.37 -9.13
N ALA A 222 3.94 3.76 -8.38
CA ALA A 222 3.19 5.00 -8.60
C ALA A 222 4.10 6.24 -8.51
N GLY A 223 5.00 6.28 -7.52
CA GLY A 223 5.95 7.38 -7.38
C GLY A 223 7.02 7.44 -8.50
N ILE A 224 7.42 6.30 -9.06
CA ILE A 224 8.29 6.23 -10.25
C ILE A 224 7.56 6.79 -11.48
N ILE A 225 6.30 6.37 -11.68
CA ILE A 225 5.46 6.88 -12.76
C ILE A 225 5.27 8.41 -12.63
N LEU A 226 5.01 8.92 -11.42
CA LEU A 226 4.92 10.36 -11.15
C LEU A 226 6.24 11.10 -11.46
N GLN A 227 7.39 10.51 -11.14
CA GLN A 227 8.69 11.08 -11.49
C GLN A 227 8.91 11.13 -13.00
N ALA A 228 8.53 10.07 -13.71
CA ALA A 228 8.59 10.02 -15.17
C ALA A 228 7.70 11.09 -15.82
N MET A 229 6.46 11.30 -15.33
CA MET A 229 5.58 12.39 -15.79
C MET A 229 6.21 13.77 -15.62
N ASN A 230 6.94 13.99 -14.53
CA ASN A 230 7.56 15.27 -14.20
C ASN A 230 8.94 15.47 -14.86
N GLY A 231 9.37 14.56 -15.74
CA GLY A 231 10.68 14.61 -16.40
C GLY A 231 11.86 14.40 -15.44
N ASN A 232 11.63 13.89 -14.23
CA ASN A 232 12.68 13.59 -13.27
C ASN A 232 13.04 12.10 -13.35
N SER A 233 13.92 11.73 -14.28
CA SER A 233 14.39 10.36 -14.45
C SER A 233 15.63 10.03 -13.58
N SER A 234 16.03 10.92 -12.69
CA SER A 234 17.37 10.91 -12.05
C SER A 234 17.62 9.76 -11.07
N VAL A 235 16.61 8.93 -10.75
CA VAL A 235 16.73 7.92 -9.69
C VAL A 235 16.84 6.47 -10.20
N TYR A 236 16.63 6.19 -11.50
CA TYR A 236 16.61 4.80 -12.01
C TYR A 236 17.46 4.56 -13.25
N THR A 237 18.78 4.69 -13.09
CA THR A 237 19.77 4.39 -14.14
C THR A 237 20.48 3.04 -13.96
N LYS A 238 20.08 2.23 -12.98
CA LYS A 238 20.64 0.89 -12.75
C LYS A 238 19.57 -0.16 -13.06
N ASN A 239 19.69 -0.76 -14.23
CA ASN A 239 18.81 -1.75 -14.84
C ASN A 239 18.07 -2.67 -13.86
N GLY A 240 16.74 -2.80 -14.05
CA GLY A 240 15.91 -3.85 -13.45
C GLY A 240 15.07 -3.43 -12.25
N VAL A 241 14.31 -2.33 -12.33
CA VAL A 241 13.33 -2.00 -11.29
C VAL A 241 12.06 -2.81 -11.54
N LEU A 242 11.62 -3.58 -10.54
CA LEU A 242 10.33 -4.26 -10.59
C LEU A 242 9.23 -3.25 -10.24
N LEU A 243 8.35 -3.00 -11.21
CA LEU A 243 7.12 -2.26 -11.04
C LEU A 243 5.98 -3.21 -10.70
N ASN A 244 5.15 -2.76 -9.76
CA ASN A 244 3.85 -3.31 -9.47
C ASN A 244 2.79 -2.40 -10.08
N LEU A 245 2.20 -2.85 -11.18
CA LEU A 245 1.14 -2.18 -11.95
C LEU A 245 -0.18 -2.97 -11.84
N GLU A 246 -0.33 -3.75 -10.77
CA GLU A 246 -1.51 -4.58 -10.55
C GLU A 246 -2.81 -3.76 -10.56
N GLY A 247 -3.86 -4.34 -11.13
CA GLY A 247 -5.18 -3.73 -11.22
C GLY A 247 -5.32 -2.60 -12.25
N MET A 248 -4.27 -2.23 -12.99
CA MET A 248 -4.42 -1.31 -14.12
C MET A 248 -5.33 -1.88 -15.19
N THR A 249 -6.25 -1.05 -15.70
CA THR A 249 -6.97 -1.34 -16.94
C THR A 249 -6.02 -1.30 -18.13
N LYS A 250 -6.45 -1.84 -19.28
CA LYS A 250 -5.66 -1.79 -20.51
C LYS A 250 -5.29 -0.35 -20.90
N MET A 251 -6.23 0.60 -20.77
CA MET A 251 -5.97 2.01 -21.10
C MET A 251 -4.99 2.67 -20.12
N GLN A 252 -5.09 2.34 -18.82
CA GLN A 252 -4.16 2.84 -17.81
C GLN A 252 -2.74 2.31 -18.05
N LEU A 253 -2.62 1.03 -18.42
CA LEU A 253 -1.33 0.42 -18.77
C LEU A 253 -0.73 1.07 -20.02
N GLU A 254 -1.52 1.26 -21.10
CA GLU A 254 -1.06 1.95 -22.31
C GLU A 254 -0.62 3.40 -22.01
N LYS A 255 -1.36 4.13 -21.17
CA LYS A 255 -0.97 5.49 -20.73
C LYS A 255 0.34 5.45 -19.94
N THR A 256 0.50 4.47 -19.04
CA THR A 256 1.73 4.26 -18.26
C THR A 256 2.93 3.95 -19.16
N GLU A 257 2.77 3.05 -20.12
CA GLU A 257 3.80 2.72 -21.11
C GLU A 257 4.24 3.96 -21.88
N ASN A 258 3.30 4.76 -22.38
CA ASN A 258 3.60 6.00 -23.09
C ASN A 258 4.39 7.00 -22.23
N ILE A 259 4.02 7.15 -20.96
CA ILE A 259 4.73 8.01 -20.00
C ILE A 259 6.17 7.54 -19.80
N LEU A 260 6.36 6.24 -19.56
CA LEU A 260 7.68 5.66 -19.32
C LEU A 260 8.54 5.69 -20.60
N GLN A 261 7.95 5.45 -21.77
CA GLN A 261 8.63 5.56 -23.06
C GLN A 261 9.12 6.97 -23.35
N ASN A 262 8.30 7.99 -23.06
CA ASN A 262 8.69 9.39 -23.18
C ASN A 262 9.82 9.75 -22.21
N ALA A 263 9.88 9.10 -21.05
CA ALA A 263 10.96 9.23 -20.08
C ALA A 263 12.22 8.40 -20.44
N GLY A 264 12.21 7.65 -21.55
CA GLY A 264 13.36 6.86 -22.03
C GLY A 264 13.41 5.43 -21.52
N PHE A 265 12.29 4.88 -21.05
CA PHE A 265 12.20 3.53 -20.50
C PHE A 265 11.21 2.65 -21.26
N GLU A 266 11.27 1.36 -21.02
CA GLU A 266 10.27 0.38 -21.45
C GLU A 266 9.98 -0.59 -20.31
N ILE A 267 8.81 -1.22 -20.36
CA ILE A 267 8.40 -2.21 -19.35
C ILE A 267 8.20 -3.56 -20.01
N ASN A 268 8.64 -4.62 -19.34
CA ASN A 268 8.44 -6.00 -19.78
C ASN A 268 7.74 -6.78 -18.68
N GLU A 269 6.60 -7.39 -18.97
CA GLU A 269 5.87 -8.19 -17.97
C GLU A 269 6.71 -9.37 -17.50
N LEU A 270 6.72 -9.61 -16.19
CA LEU A 270 7.40 -10.75 -15.60
C LEU A 270 6.57 -12.01 -15.88
N ASN A 271 7.18 -12.98 -16.59
CA ASN A 271 6.53 -14.24 -16.93
C ASN A 271 5.88 -14.90 -15.70
N GLY A 272 4.58 -15.15 -15.77
CA GLY A 272 3.81 -15.81 -14.72
C GLY A 272 3.43 -14.92 -13.54
N SER A 273 3.70 -13.61 -13.57
CA SER A 273 3.36 -12.66 -12.52
C SER A 273 2.55 -11.49 -13.08
N LYS A 274 1.22 -11.65 -13.11
CA LYS A 274 0.30 -10.65 -13.64
C LYS A 274 0.50 -9.31 -12.93
N GLY A 275 0.64 -8.23 -13.71
CA GLY A 275 0.77 -6.88 -13.15
C GLY A 275 2.17 -6.54 -12.63
N LYS A 276 3.16 -7.44 -12.74
CA LYS A 276 4.55 -7.16 -12.36
C LYS A 276 5.40 -6.95 -13.61
N PHE A 277 6.15 -5.86 -13.66
CA PHE A 277 6.90 -5.48 -14.87
C PHE A 277 8.33 -5.07 -14.53
N PHE A 278 9.32 -5.46 -15.34
CA PHE A 278 10.65 -4.88 -15.26
C PHE A 278 10.74 -3.59 -16.06
N LEU A 279 11.13 -2.52 -15.40
CA LEU A 279 11.50 -1.26 -16.03
C LEU A 279 12.95 -1.32 -16.52
N MET A 280 13.12 -1.09 -17.81
CA MET A 280 14.40 -1.15 -18.52
C MET A 280 14.70 0.19 -19.18
N SER A 281 15.95 0.65 -19.11
CA SER A 281 16.38 1.82 -19.89
C SER A 281 16.39 1.45 -21.37
N LYS A 282 15.80 2.30 -22.23
CA LYS A 282 16.08 2.21 -23.67
C LYS A 282 17.54 2.57 -23.87
N ILE A 283 18.38 1.58 -24.18
CA ILE A 283 19.73 1.85 -24.66
C ILE A 283 19.53 2.57 -25.99
N LYS A 284 19.80 3.88 -26.04
CA LYS A 284 20.00 4.54 -27.34
C LYS A 284 21.16 3.81 -27.99
N SER A 285 20.91 3.10 -29.08
CA SER A 285 21.99 2.66 -29.96
C SER A 285 22.80 3.90 -30.28
N LYS A 286 24.08 3.90 -29.92
CA LYS A 286 25.04 4.84 -30.48
C LYS A 286 25.17 4.46 -31.96
N ASP A 287 24.27 4.94 -32.80
CA ASP A 287 24.35 4.94 -34.27
C ASP A 287 23.11 5.71 -34.80
N GLU A 288 23.06 7.02 -34.57
CA GLU A 288 22.35 8.02 -35.40
C GLU A 288 23.18 9.31 -35.44
#